data_AF-A0A3D3ZYL6-F1
#
_entry.id   AF-A0A3D3ZYL6-F1
#
_cell.length_a   1.000
_cell.length_b   1.000
_cell.length_c   1.000
_cell.angle_alpha   90.00
_cell.angle_beta   90.00
_cell.angle_gamma   90.00
#
_symmetry.space_group_name_H-M   'P 1'
#
loop_
_entity.id
_entity.type
_entity.pdbx_description
1 polymer ?
#
loop_
_entity_poly.entity_id
_entity_poly.type
_entity_poly.pdbx_seq_one_letter_code
_entity_poly.pdbx_strand_id
1 'polypeptide(L)'
;MASEKTPQPSAVEVFKHDSLHLRGEIAGELVDENDFFGKGSIQLLKHHGTYQQDDRDVRGTRDEDGKRIKRFIFMVRSKIPSGIVTSEQ
;
A
#
# COMPACT_ATOMS: atom_id res chain seq x y z
N MET A 1 -5.68 -15.85 -40.24
CA MET A 1 -5.60 -14.51 -39.61
C MET A 1 -5.55 -14.73 -38.11
N ALA A 2 -4.38 -14.66 -37.49
CA ALA A 2 -4.29 -14.75 -36.04
C ALA A 2 -4.98 -13.51 -35.45
N SER A 3 -5.95 -13.72 -34.56
CA SER A 3 -6.63 -12.62 -33.87
C SER A 3 -5.61 -11.92 -32.96
N GLU A 4 -5.28 -10.66 -33.26
CA GLU A 4 -4.45 -9.82 -32.40
C GLU A 4 -5.18 -9.60 -31.08
N LYS A 5 -4.76 -10.30 -30.03
CA LYS A 5 -5.21 -10.02 -28.67
C LYS A 5 -4.64 -8.68 -28.23
N THR A 6 -5.50 -7.69 -28.06
CA THR A 6 -5.14 -6.44 -27.39
C THR A 6 -4.67 -6.75 -25.97
N PRO A 7 -3.54 -6.19 -25.51
CA PRO A 7 -3.01 -6.48 -24.17
C PRO A 7 -3.99 -5.97 -23.11
N GLN A 8 -4.38 -6.86 -22.18
CA GLN A 8 -5.23 -6.48 -21.05
C GLN A 8 -4.39 -5.74 -20.00
N PRO A 9 -4.92 -4.66 -19.41
CA PRO A 9 -4.21 -3.93 -18.36
C PRO A 9 -4.02 -4.82 -17.12
N SER A 10 -2.89 -4.63 -16.44
CA SER A 10 -2.67 -5.29 -15.15
C SER A 10 -3.62 -4.73 -14.09
N ALA A 11 -3.86 -5.46 -13.00
CA ALA A 11 -4.65 -4.96 -11.87
C ALA A 11 -4.11 -3.61 -11.32
N VAL A 12 -2.79 -3.41 -11.35
CA VAL A 12 -2.17 -2.13 -10.92
C VAL A 12 -2.53 -0.99 -11.87
N GLU A 13 -2.56 -1.26 -13.18
CA GLU A 13 -2.98 -0.25 -14.16
C GLU A 13 -4.46 0.09 -13.98
N VAL A 14 -5.31 -0.89 -13.69
CA VAL A 14 -6.73 -0.66 -13.37
C VAL A 14 -6.86 0.21 -12.12
N PHE A 15 -6.18 -0.12 -11.02
CA PHE A 15 -6.21 0.71 -9.81
C PHE A 15 -5.73 2.14 -10.04
N LYS A 16 -4.67 2.35 -10.84
CA LYS A 16 -4.21 3.70 -11.18
C LYS A 16 -5.24 4.45 -12.01
N HIS A 17 -5.80 3.81 -13.04
CA HIS A 17 -6.81 4.41 -13.90
C HIS A 17 -8.01 4.92 -13.11
N ASP A 18 -8.50 4.10 -12.16
CA ASP A 18 -9.73 4.41 -11.41
C ASP A 18 -9.48 5.34 -10.19
N SER A 19 -8.22 5.61 -9.85
CA SER A 19 -7.84 6.28 -8.59
C SER A 19 -8.03 7.79 -8.54
N LEU A 20 -8.54 8.46 -9.58
CA LEU A 20 -8.62 9.93 -9.62
C LEU A 20 -7.27 10.61 -9.28
N HIS A 21 -6.23 10.28 -10.05
CA HIS A 21 -4.85 10.77 -9.85
C HIS A 21 -4.21 10.27 -8.54
N LEU A 22 -4.24 8.95 -8.32
CA LEU A 22 -3.63 8.24 -7.19
C LEU A 22 -4.33 8.45 -5.84
N ARG A 23 -5.45 9.16 -5.79
CA ARG A 23 -6.23 9.39 -4.57
C ARG A 23 -6.90 8.12 -4.05
N GLY A 24 -7.68 7.47 -4.92
CA GLY A 24 -8.50 6.29 -4.60
C GLY A 24 -9.29 6.47 -3.29
N GLU A 25 -9.38 5.38 -2.54
CA GLU A 25 -10.06 5.32 -1.23
C GLU A 25 -9.13 5.64 -0.06
N ILE A 26 -7.89 6.07 -0.30
CA ILE A 26 -6.86 6.26 0.75
C ILE A 26 -7.38 7.16 1.89
N ALA A 27 -8.06 8.26 1.56
CA ALA A 27 -8.55 9.20 2.57
C ALA A 27 -9.66 8.60 3.45
N GLY A 28 -10.51 7.74 2.88
CA GLY A 28 -11.55 7.04 3.64
C GLY A 28 -10.94 5.94 4.51
N GLU A 29 -10.05 5.12 3.95
CA GLU A 29 -9.35 4.05 4.68
C GLU A 29 -8.43 4.59 5.79
N LEU A 30 -7.96 5.84 5.70
CA LEU A 30 -7.14 6.45 6.76
C LEU A 30 -7.92 6.68 8.07
N VAL A 31 -9.24 6.73 8.01
CA VAL A 31 -10.11 7.07 9.15
C VAL A 31 -11.13 5.96 9.46
N ASP A 32 -11.01 4.79 8.81
CA ASP A 32 -12.00 3.70 8.91
C ASP A 32 -11.77 2.75 10.10
N GLU A 33 -10.90 3.15 11.05
CA GLU A 33 -10.50 2.40 12.25
C GLU A 33 -9.82 1.04 11.99
N ASN A 34 -9.58 0.65 10.73
CA ASN A 34 -8.78 -0.52 10.42
C ASN A 34 -7.29 -0.22 10.58
N ASP A 35 -6.50 -1.25 10.90
CA ASP A 35 -5.04 -1.17 10.98
C ASP A 35 -4.35 -1.47 9.63
N PHE A 36 -5.13 -1.58 8.54
CA PHE A 36 -4.67 -1.93 7.20
C PHE A 36 -5.45 -1.23 6.09
N PHE A 37 -4.82 -1.09 4.93
CA PHE A 37 -5.42 -0.60 3.70
C PHE A 37 -5.83 -1.76 2.77
N GLY A 38 -6.82 -1.49 1.92
CA GLY A 38 -7.31 -2.38 0.89
C GLY A 38 -6.27 -2.63 -0.23
N LYS A 39 -6.51 -3.67 -1.03
CA LYS A 39 -5.57 -4.10 -2.10
C LYS A 39 -5.26 -2.99 -3.12
N GLY A 40 -6.25 -2.18 -3.48
CA GLY A 40 -6.09 -1.04 -4.40
C GLY A 40 -5.24 0.06 -3.75
N SER A 41 -5.64 0.50 -2.56
CA SER A 41 -4.97 1.53 -1.76
C SER A 41 -3.51 1.18 -1.46
N ILE A 42 -3.17 -0.09 -1.16
CA ILE A 42 -1.77 -0.53 -1.00
C ILE A 42 -0.92 -0.28 -2.26
N GLN A 43 -1.48 -0.38 -3.47
CA GLN A 43 -0.72 -0.04 -4.68
C GLN A 43 -0.56 1.48 -4.86
N LEU A 44 -1.58 2.24 -4.49
CA LEU A 44 -1.57 3.71 -4.59
C LEU A 44 -0.64 4.35 -3.54
N LEU A 45 -0.61 3.83 -2.31
CA LEU A 45 0.23 4.29 -1.20
C LEU A 45 1.73 4.31 -1.56
N LYS A 46 2.19 3.40 -2.42
CA LYS A 46 3.59 3.36 -2.89
C LYS A 46 4.01 4.66 -3.59
N HIS A 47 3.07 5.34 -4.26
CA HIS A 47 3.31 6.63 -4.89
C HIS A 47 3.38 7.79 -3.88
N HIS A 48 2.82 7.57 -2.69
CA HIS A 48 2.89 8.47 -1.53
C HIS A 48 4.05 8.10 -0.58
N GLY A 49 5.00 7.28 -1.05
CA GLY A 49 6.15 6.84 -0.26
C GLY A 49 5.80 5.91 0.90
N THR A 50 4.57 5.41 0.99
CA THR A 50 4.10 4.58 2.10
C THR A 50 3.91 3.14 1.66
N TYR A 51 4.38 2.20 2.47
CA TYR A 51 4.34 0.77 2.18
C TYR A 51 3.78 0.02 3.38
N GLN A 52 2.61 -0.58 3.21
CA GLN A 52 2.07 -1.52 4.19
C GLN A 52 2.84 -2.84 4.15
N GLN A 53 3.21 -3.32 5.32
CA GLN A 53 3.96 -4.55 5.54
C GLN A 53 3.34 -5.32 6.70
N ASP A 54 3.83 -6.54 6.89
CA ASP A 54 3.47 -7.44 7.96
C ASP A 54 4.70 -7.63 8.86
N ASP A 55 4.51 -7.55 10.17
CA ASP A 55 5.55 -7.86 11.14
C ASP A 55 5.80 -9.37 11.12
N ARG A 56 6.94 -9.74 10.53
CA ARG A 56 7.30 -11.13 10.24
C ARG A 56 7.65 -11.92 11.50
N ASP A 57 8.03 -11.25 12.59
CA ASP A 57 8.44 -11.91 13.83
C ASP A 57 7.23 -12.47 14.58
N VAL A 58 6.08 -11.78 14.48
CA VAL A 58 4.81 -12.22 15.07
C VAL A 58 3.91 -12.93 14.07
N ARG A 59 4.31 -13.03 12.81
CA ARG A 59 3.47 -13.61 11.76
C ARG A 59 3.20 -15.09 12.03
N GLY A 60 1.92 -15.43 12.17
CA GLY A 60 1.48 -16.81 12.37
C GLY A 60 1.54 -17.30 13.81
N THR A 61 1.99 -16.45 14.75
CA THR A 61 1.71 -16.65 16.17
C THR A 61 0.21 -16.52 16.41
N ARG A 62 -0.24 -16.97 17.58
CA ARG A 62 -1.64 -16.87 17.99
C ARG A 62 -1.75 -15.98 19.21
N ASP A 63 -2.84 -15.21 19.27
CA ASP A 63 -3.23 -14.50 20.48
C ASP A 63 -3.75 -15.47 21.55
N GLU A 64 -4.11 -14.93 22.71
CA GLU A 64 -4.66 -15.70 23.83
C GLU A 64 -5.96 -16.44 23.46
N ASP A 65 -6.70 -15.93 22.48
CA ASP A 65 -7.92 -16.53 21.91
C ASP A 65 -7.65 -17.56 20.80
N GLY A 66 -6.37 -17.82 20.48
CA GLY A 66 -5.96 -18.78 19.47
C GLY A 66 -6.13 -18.30 18.01
N LYS A 67 -6.41 -17.01 17.78
CA LYS A 67 -6.48 -16.41 16.44
C LYS A 67 -5.09 -16.04 15.95
N ARG A 68 -4.85 -16.18 14.64
CA ARG A 68 -3.58 -15.78 14.04
C ARG A 68 -3.38 -14.28 14.18
N ILE A 69 -2.27 -13.88 14.80
CA ILE A 69 -1.88 -12.48 14.85
C ILE A 69 -1.38 -12.07 13.48
N LYS A 70 -1.95 -10.97 12.98
CA LYS A 70 -1.44 -10.25 11.82
C LYS A 70 -1.26 -8.80 12.22
N ARG A 71 -0.02 -8.41 12.39
CA ARG A 71 0.33 -7.04 12.78
C ARG A 71 0.82 -6.29 11.55
N PHE A 72 0.13 -5.21 11.22
CA PHE A 72 0.50 -4.36 10.11
C PHE A 72 1.48 -3.28 10.57
N ILE A 73 2.47 -3.01 9.74
CA ILE A 73 3.42 -1.91 9.92
C ILE A 73 3.52 -1.13 8.61
N PHE A 74 3.85 0.16 8.71
CA PHE A 74 3.97 1.02 7.54
C PHE A 74 5.38 1.60 7.46
N MET A 75 6.08 1.31 6.36
CA MET A 75 7.34 1.95 6.04
C MET A 75 7.06 3.23 5.26
N VAL A 76 7.60 4.35 5.73
CA VAL A 76 7.52 5.64 5.04
C VAL A 76 8.89 6.00 4.49
N ARG A 77 8.93 6.36 3.20
CA ARG A 77 10.14 6.77 2.48
C ARG A 77 10.04 8.23 2.08
N SER A 78 10.89 9.05 2.67
CA SER A 78 11.09 10.44 2.28
C SER A 78 11.85 10.55 0.95
N LYS A 79 11.50 11.57 0.16
CA LYS A 79 12.24 11.93 -1.05
C LYS A 79 13.17 13.10 -0.73
N ILE A 80 14.48 12.84 -0.73
CA ILE A 80 15.50 13.83 -0.42
C ILE A 80 16.46 13.92 -1.62
N PRO A 81 16.22 14.86 -2.55
CA PRO A 81 17.13 15.09 -3.68
C PRO A 81 18.54 15.37 -3.18
N SER A 82 19.53 14.70 -3.77
CA SER A 82 20.94 14.80 -3.38
C SER A 82 21.27 14.41 -1.93
N GLY A 83 20.31 13.89 -1.15
CA GLY A 83 20.54 13.43 0.22
C GLY A 83 20.89 14.54 1.23
N ILE A 84 20.68 15.82 0.88
CA ILE A 84 20.98 16.94 1.76
C ILE A 84 19.81 17.15 2.71
N VAL A 85 20.10 17.14 4.02
CA VAL A 85 19.12 17.30 5.10
C VAL A 85 19.62 18.39 6.05
N THR A 86 18.74 19.34 6.38
CA THR A 86 19.00 20.36 7.40
C THR A 86 18.60 19.86 8.79
N SER A 87 19.07 20.49 9.86
CA SER A 87 18.72 20.07 11.23
C SER A 87 17.24 20.22 11.59
N GLU A 88 16.47 21.02 10.83
CA GLU A 88 15.02 21.21 11.04
C GLU A 88 14.18 20.12 10.37
N GLN A 89 14.71 19.46 9.34
CA GLN A 89 14.05 18.36 8.62
C GLN A 89 14.24 17.02 9.32
#